data_AF-A0A8X6KGY4-F1
#
_entry.id   AF-A0A8X6KGY4-F1
#
_cell.length_a   1.000
_cell.length_b   1.000
_cell.length_c   1.000
_cell.angle_alpha   90.00
_cell.angle_beta   90.00
_cell.angle_gamma   90.00
#
_symmetry.space_group_name_H-M   'P 1'
#
loop_
_entity.id
_entity.type
_entity.pdbx_description
1 polymer ?
#
loop_
_entity_poly.entity_id
_entity_poly.type
_entity_poly.pdbx_seq_one_letter_code
_entity_poly.pdbx_strand_id
1 'polypeptide(L)'
;MEDLIKRRSPVRANFTKRFNALITALIEENLNRVDIEIKLRSLERIATDLVECDDSICNALDAKSEEHDEKYEKIEEYRENLDVARIPYFAKLSPISESQVSVIAEKAKIKLPKIELIKFGGKVKDWLSF
;
A
#
# COMPACT_ATOMS: atom_id res chain seq x y z
N MET A 1 15.63 5.79 28.15
CA MET A 1 14.20 5.71 27.76
C MET A 1 13.56 7.09 27.64
N GLU A 2 13.74 7.96 28.64
CA GLU A 2 13.19 9.33 28.65
C GLU A 2 13.57 10.17 27.43
N ASP A 3 14.82 10.09 26.96
CA ASP A 3 15.28 10.81 25.77
C ASP A 3 14.63 10.28 24.47
N LEU A 4 14.36 8.98 24.39
CA LEU A 4 13.66 8.38 23.25
C LEU A 4 12.20 8.84 23.21
N ILE A 5 11.54 8.91 24.37
CA ILE A 5 10.17 9.41 24.49
C ILE A 5 10.11 10.91 24.13
N LYS A 6 11.08 11.71 24.60
CA LYS A 6 11.20 13.13 24.23
C LYS A 6 11.42 13.32 22.72
N ARG A 7 12.21 12.46 22.08
CA ARG A 7 12.42 12.49 20.62
C ARG A 7 11.16 12.11 19.85
N ARG A 8 10.39 11.13 20.33
CA ARG A 8 9.15 10.67 19.67
C ARG A 8 8.01 11.68 19.72
N SER A 9 7.86 12.40 20.83
CA SER A 9 6.75 13.35 21.04
C SER A 9 6.56 14.36 19.88
N PRO A 10 7.59 15.09 19.42
CA PRO A 10 7.43 16.02 18.30
C PRO A 10 7.11 15.33 16.97
N VAL A 11 7.61 14.10 16.76
CA VAL A 11 7.32 13.31 15.55
C VAL A 11 5.84 12.94 15.51
N ARG A 12 5.27 12.47 16.64
CA ARG A 12 3.82 12.19 16.76
C ARG A 12 2.97 13.44 16.53
N ALA A 13 3.34 14.56 17.14
CA ALA A 13 2.62 15.81 16.94
C ALA A 13 2.62 16.25 15.46
N ASN A 14 3.76 16.09 14.78
CA ASN A 14 3.89 16.41 13.37
C ASN A 14 3.10 15.44 12.48
N PHE A 15 3.09 14.14 12.81
CA PHE A 15 2.25 13.14 12.15
C PHE A 15 0.77 13.53 12.23
N THR A 16 0.25 13.75 13.44
CA THR A 16 -1.16 14.12 13.65
C THR A 16 -1.53 15.40 12.89
N LYS A 17 -0.64 16.41 12.91
CA LYS A 17 -0.85 17.66 12.16
C LYS A 17 -0.98 17.40 10.66
N ARG A 18 -0.11 16.57 10.08
CA ARG A 18 -0.12 16.26 8.65
C ARG A 18 -1.28 15.36 8.26
N PHE A 19 -1.61 14.38 9.11
CA PHE A 19 -2.75 13.51 8.95
C PHE A 19 -4.04 14.34 8.86
N ASN A 20 -4.30 15.20 9.85
CA ASN A 20 -5.47 16.07 9.84
C ASN A 20 -5.50 16.98 8.61
N ALA A 21 -4.37 17.59 8.24
CA ALA A 21 -4.30 18.44 7.06
C ALA A 21 -4.57 17.69 5.73
N LEU A 22 -4.23 16.40 5.66
CA LEU A 22 -4.52 15.55 4.50
C LEU A 22 -5.99 15.13 4.49
N ILE A 23 -6.55 14.72 5.63
CA ILE A 23 -7.96 14.34 5.74
C ILE A 23 -8.87 15.52 5.41
N THR A 24 -8.57 16.73 5.90
CA THR A 24 -9.32 17.94 5.53
C THR A 24 -9.28 18.17 4.01
N ALA A 25 -8.09 18.11 3.39
CA ALA A 25 -7.93 18.29 1.95
C ALA A 25 -8.63 17.19 1.13
N LEU A 26 -8.77 15.97 1.66
CA LEU A 26 -9.50 14.88 1.02
C LEU A 26 -11.03 15.03 1.11
N ILE A 27 -11.54 15.80 2.06
CA ILE A 27 -12.98 16.06 2.24
C ILE A 27 -13.45 17.25 1.39
N GLU A 28 -12.57 18.23 1.13
CA GLU A 28 -12.85 19.40 0.30
C GLU A 28 -13.35 19.00 -1.10
N GLU A 29 -14.30 19.76 -1.66
CA GLU A 29 -14.95 19.44 -2.94
C GLU A 29 -14.05 19.74 -4.16
N ASN A 30 -13.15 20.73 -4.02
CA ASN A 30 -12.18 21.13 -5.05
C ASN A 30 -10.79 20.55 -4.75
N LEU A 31 -10.61 19.24 -4.95
CA LEU A 31 -9.32 18.57 -4.70
C LEU A 31 -8.24 19.01 -5.71
N ASN A 32 -7.16 19.61 -5.22
CA ASN A 32 -5.91 19.69 -5.99
C ASN A 32 -5.10 18.41 -5.83
N ARG A 33 -5.07 17.58 -6.88
CA ARG A 33 -4.37 16.29 -6.90
C ARG A 33 -2.89 16.39 -6.53
N VAL A 34 -2.19 17.41 -7.01
CA VAL A 34 -0.75 17.58 -6.76
C VAL A 34 -0.50 17.90 -5.29
N ASP A 35 -1.30 18.81 -4.72
CA ASP A 35 -1.18 19.18 -3.31
C ASP A 35 -1.48 18.00 -2.38
N ILE A 36 -2.44 17.16 -2.74
CA ILE A 36 -2.80 15.98 -1.96
C ILE A 36 -1.70 14.90 -2.06
N GLU A 37 -1.11 14.67 -3.24
CA GLU A 37 0.09 13.80 -3.38
C GLU A 37 1.21 14.30 -2.45
N ILE A 38 1.49 15.61 -2.47
CA ILE A 38 2.56 16.20 -1.66
C ILE A 38 2.28 15.99 -0.16
N LYS A 39 1.04 16.22 0.27
CA LYS A 39 0.61 16.00 1.66
C LYS A 39 0.75 14.52 2.06
N LEU A 40 0.34 13.58 1.20
CA LEU A 40 0.48 12.15 1.45
C LEU A 40 1.95 11.74 1.55
N ARG A 41 2.78 12.08 0.55
CA ARG A 41 4.22 11.79 0.57
C ARG A 41 4.90 12.34 1.81
N SER A 42 4.49 13.53 2.24
CA SER A 42 5.05 14.11 3.44
C SER A 42 4.56 13.44 4.73
N LEU A 43 3.35 12.91 4.77
CA LEU A 43 2.85 12.09 5.88
C LEU A 43 3.60 10.76 5.94
N GLU A 44 3.82 10.10 4.79
CA GLU A 44 4.57 8.84 4.69
C GLU A 44 6.00 8.97 5.22
N ARG A 45 6.71 10.06 4.88
CA ARG A 45 8.06 10.33 5.43
C ARG A 45 8.06 10.40 6.94
N ILE A 46 7.10 11.12 7.53
CA ILE A 46 7.00 11.22 8.99
C ILE A 46 6.58 9.89 9.61
N ALA A 47 5.77 9.09 8.92
CA ALA A 47 5.43 7.75 9.39
C ALA A 47 6.69 6.87 9.48
N THR A 48 7.61 6.97 8.51
CA THR A 48 8.91 6.28 8.58
C THR A 48 9.72 6.74 9.80
N ASP A 49 9.87 8.05 10.01
CA ASP A 49 10.58 8.59 11.18
C ASP A 49 9.95 8.13 12.52
N LEU A 50 8.61 8.01 12.54
CA LEU A 50 7.86 7.55 13.70
C LEU A 50 8.11 6.08 13.99
N VAL A 51 8.10 5.22 12.97
CA VAL A 51 8.43 3.79 13.09
C VAL A 51 9.83 3.61 13.65
N GLU A 52 10.83 4.35 13.16
CA GLU A 52 12.19 4.27 13.72
C GLU A 52 12.25 4.64 15.20
N CYS A 53 11.49 5.66 15.62
CA CYS A 53 11.40 6.06 17.02
C CYS A 53 10.67 5.01 17.88
N ASP A 54 9.62 4.41 17.35
CA ASP A 54 8.82 3.42 18.05
C ASP A 54 9.56 2.09 18.17
N ASP A 55 10.24 1.63 17.13
CA ASP A 55 11.12 0.45 17.17
C ASP A 55 12.26 0.64 18.18
N SER A 56 12.86 1.85 18.24
CA SER A 56 13.88 2.17 19.24
C SER A 56 13.36 2.08 20.68
N ILE A 57 12.08 2.39 20.90
CA ILE A 57 11.46 2.33 22.23
C ILE A 57 11.08 0.89 22.58
N CYS A 58 10.45 0.15 21.66
CA CYS A 58 10.08 -1.25 21.86
C CYS A 58 11.32 -2.12 22.10
N ASN A 59 12.40 -1.93 21.35
CA ASN A 59 13.66 -2.66 21.56
C ASN A 59 14.34 -2.37 22.90
N ALA A 60 14.03 -1.23 23.52
CA ALA A 60 14.57 -0.85 24.82
C ALA A 60 13.69 -1.35 25.99
N LEU A 61 12.48 -1.85 25.72
CA LEU A 61 11.57 -2.44 26.69
C LEU A 61 11.69 -3.97 26.68
N ASP A 62 11.43 -4.61 27.82
CA ASP A 62 11.26 -6.07 27.84
C ASP A 62 9.92 -6.42 27.18
N ALA A 63 9.95 -7.33 26.21
CA ALA A 63 8.78 -7.75 25.44
C ALA A 63 7.68 -8.38 26.31
N LYS A 64 7.98 -8.76 27.55
CA LYS A 64 7.01 -9.31 28.52
C LYS A 64 6.43 -8.28 29.48
N SER A 65 6.84 -7.02 29.36
CA SER A 65 6.37 -5.95 30.24
C SER A 65 5.01 -5.41 29.78
N GLU A 66 4.12 -5.12 30.73
CA GLU A 66 2.83 -4.48 30.45
C GLU A 66 3.01 -3.09 29.80
N GLU A 67 4.11 -2.40 30.13
CA GLU A 67 4.47 -1.14 29.46
C GLU A 67 4.77 -1.34 27.97
N HIS A 68 5.31 -2.48 27.55
CA HIS A 68 5.53 -2.77 26.13
C HIS A 68 4.20 -2.85 25.37
N ASP A 69 3.21 -3.55 25.92
CA ASP A 69 1.90 -3.76 25.29
C ASP A 69 1.14 -2.43 25.13
N GLU A 70 1.10 -1.60 26.17
CA GLU A 70 0.47 -0.27 26.09
C GLU A 70 1.13 0.64 25.04
N LYS A 71 2.46 0.54 24.86
CA LYS A 71 3.17 1.32 23.85
C LYS A 71 2.88 0.77 22.46
N TYR A 72 2.81 -0.55 22.31
CA TYR A 72 2.50 -1.23 21.07
C TYR A 72 1.11 -0.87 20.55
N GLU A 73 0.07 -0.87 21.40
CA GLU A 73 -1.28 -0.44 21.01
C GLU A 73 -1.29 0.98 20.43
N LYS A 74 -0.59 1.91 21.11
CA LYS A 74 -0.46 3.30 20.63
C LYS A 74 0.31 3.41 19.31
N ILE A 75 1.23 2.49 19.03
CA ILE A 75 1.96 2.46 17.75
C ILE A 75 1.01 2.04 16.64
N GLU A 76 0.21 1.02 16.89
CA GLU A 76 -0.73 0.49 15.92
C GLU A 76 -1.80 1.52 15.53
N GLU A 77 -2.27 2.33 16.49
CA GLU A 77 -3.18 3.46 16.22
C GLU A 77 -2.63 4.43 15.15
N TYR A 78 -1.32 4.73 15.18
CA TYR A 78 -0.72 5.61 14.17
C TYR A 78 -0.58 4.92 12.80
N ARG A 79 -0.39 3.60 12.77
CA ARG A 79 -0.36 2.80 11.53
C ARG A 79 -1.74 2.74 10.89
N GLU A 80 -2.78 2.45 11.68
CA GLU A 80 -4.16 2.48 11.22
C GLU A 80 -4.53 3.86 10.66
N ASN A 81 -4.13 4.95 11.32
CA ASN A 81 -4.34 6.30 10.80
C ASN A 81 -3.65 6.54 9.45
N LEU A 82 -2.48 5.96 9.20
CA LEU A 82 -1.84 6.05 7.88
C LEU A 82 -2.67 5.34 6.81
N ASP A 83 -3.25 4.19 7.13
CA ASP A 83 -4.11 3.44 6.21
C ASP A 83 -5.44 4.17 5.95
N VAL A 84 -6.03 4.78 6.97
CA VAL A 84 -7.20 5.67 6.85
C VAL A 84 -6.92 6.85 5.93
N ALA A 85 -5.69 7.35 5.87
CA ALA A 85 -5.30 8.39 4.91
C ALA A 85 -5.05 7.84 3.49
N ARG A 86 -4.44 6.66 3.37
CA ARG A 86 -4.10 6.02 2.09
C ARG A 86 -5.33 5.58 1.31
N ILE A 87 -6.28 4.89 1.95
CA ILE A 87 -7.42 4.29 1.26
C ILE A 87 -8.25 5.34 0.48
N PRO A 88 -8.68 6.47 1.07
CA PRO A 88 -9.44 7.49 0.35
C PRO A 88 -8.59 8.18 -0.72
N TYR A 89 -7.29 8.36 -0.49
CA TYR A 89 -6.39 8.87 -1.52
C TYR A 89 -6.38 7.94 -2.74
N PHE A 90 -6.17 6.64 -2.54
CA PHE A 90 -6.15 5.68 -3.64
C PHE A 90 -7.52 5.58 -4.33
N ALA A 91 -8.61 5.60 -3.58
CA ALA A 91 -9.97 5.55 -4.13
C ALA A 91 -10.33 6.78 -4.97
N LYS A 92 -9.86 7.99 -4.59
CA LYS A 92 -10.20 9.24 -5.27
C LYS A 92 -9.21 9.66 -6.36
N LEU A 93 -7.92 9.40 -6.19
CA LEU A 93 -6.85 10.08 -6.92
C LEU A 93 -5.79 9.17 -7.52
N SER A 94 -5.71 7.92 -7.08
CA SER A 94 -4.88 6.97 -7.80
C SER A 94 -5.51 6.77 -9.16
N PRO A 95 -4.72 6.80 -10.25
CA PRO A 95 -5.18 6.07 -11.41
C PRO A 95 -5.34 4.66 -10.89
N ILE A 96 -6.54 4.10 -10.95
CA ILE A 96 -6.67 2.65 -10.95
C ILE A 96 -5.63 2.25 -11.99
N SER A 97 -4.64 1.46 -11.58
CA SER A 97 -3.75 0.79 -12.53
C SER A 97 -4.64 -0.21 -13.25
N GLU A 98 -5.50 0.32 -14.11
CA GLU A 98 -5.96 -0.34 -15.28
C GLU A 98 -4.69 -0.58 -16.08
N SER A 99 -4.05 -1.69 -15.77
CA SER A 99 -3.67 -2.63 -16.82
C SER A 99 -4.94 -3.11 -17.55
N GLN A 100 -5.85 -2.21 -17.92
CA GLN A 100 -6.51 -2.31 -19.18
C GLN A 100 -5.43 -1.88 -20.15
N VAL A 101 -4.67 -2.88 -20.59
CA VAL A 101 -4.24 -2.88 -21.98
C VAL A 101 -5.55 -2.70 -22.76
N SER A 102 -5.91 -1.44 -23.05
CA SER A 102 -6.78 -1.14 -24.15
C SER A 102 -5.96 -1.52 -25.37
N VAL A 103 -5.96 -2.83 -25.65
CA VAL A 103 -5.84 -3.28 -27.01
C VAL A 103 -6.95 -2.51 -27.68
N ILE A 104 -6.58 -1.43 -28.37
CA ILE A 104 -7.37 -0.89 -29.45
C ILE A 104 -7.47 -2.09 -30.40
N ALA A 105 -8.48 -2.91 -30.14
CA ALA A 105 -8.89 -3.99 -31.00
C ALA A 105 -9.59 -3.30 -32.17
N GLU A 106 -8.80 -2.55 -32.96
CA GLU A 106 -8.97 -2.68 -34.40
C GLU A 106 -9.11 -4.18 -34.62
N LYS A 107 -10.24 -4.60 -35.20
CA LYS A 107 -10.56 -5.99 -35.48
C LYS A 107 -9.58 -6.50 -36.54
N ALA A 108 -8.30 -6.55 -36.23
CA ALA A 108 -7.28 -7.22 -36.97
C ALA A 108 -7.71 -8.69 -36.92
N LYS A 109 -8.15 -9.18 -38.08
CA LYS A 109 -8.42 -10.61 -38.29
C LYS A 109 -7.07 -11.32 -38.24
N ILE A 110 -6.54 -11.53 -37.04
CA ILE A 110 -5.35 -12.35 -36.83
C ILE A 110 -5.78 -13.78 -37.16
N LYS A 111 -5.28 -14.30 -38.28
CA LYS A 111 -5.45 -15.70 -38.62
C LYS A 111 -4.58 -16.51 -37.67
N LEU A 112 -5.20 -17.35 -36.86
CA LEU A 112 -4.45 -18.28 -36.02
C LEU A 112 -3.67 -19.26 -36.93
N PRO A 113 -2.44 -19.64 -36.55
CA PRO A 113 -1.72 -20.71 -37.21
C PRO A 113 -2.59 -21.96 -37.25
N LYS A 114 -2.61 -22.63 -38.40
CA LYS A 114 -3.40 -23.85 -38.57
C LYS A 114 -2.71 -24.97 -37.78
N ILE A 115 -3.29 -25.33 -36.64
CA ILE A 115 -2.82 -26.47 -35.84
C ILE A 115 -3.39 -27.74 -36.48
N GLU A 116 -2.51 -28.60 -36.99
CA GLU A 116 -2.89 -29.93 -37.47
C GLU A 116 -2.90 -30.88 -36.28
N LEU A 117 -4.07 -31.08 -35.70
CA LEU A 117 -4.26 -32.13 -34.70
C LEU A 117 -4.15 -33.48 -35.40
N ILE A 118 -3.17 -34.29 -34.99
CA ILE A 118 -3.04 -35.67 -35.44
C ILE A 118 -4.34 -36.39 -35.06
N LYS A 119 -5.08 -36.88 -36.06
CA LYS A 119 -6.33 -37.59 -35.83
C LYS A 119 -6.01 -38.94 -35.20
N PHE A 120 -6.46 -39.12 -33.97
CA PHE A 120 -6.24 -40.34 -33.22
C PHE A 120 -7.20 -41.45 -33.69
N GLY A 121 -6.66 -42.56 -34.21
CA GLY A 121 -7.43 -43.63 -34.83
C GLY A 121 -8.04 -44.65 -33.86
N GLY A 122 -7.89 -44.45 -32.55
CA GLY A 122 -8.41 -45.37 -31.53
C GLY A 122 -7.57 -46.64 -31.35
N LYS A 123 -6.47 -46.83 -32.09
CA LYS A 123 -5.66 -48.04 -32.03
C LYS A 123 -4.54 -47.89 -31.02
N VAL A 124 -4.33 -48.90 -30.18
CA VAL A 124 -3.29 -48.91 -29.12
C VAL A 124 -1.87 -48.70 -29.68
N LYS A 125 -1.61 -49.11 -30.93
CA LYS A 125 -0.33 -48.87 -31.61
C LYS A 125 0.01 -47.39 -31.77
N ASP A 126 -1.00 -46.52 -31.88
CA ASP A 126 -0.83 -45.09 -32.07
C ASP A 126 -0.43 -44.38 -30.76
N TRP A 127 -0.42 -45.08 -29.61
CA TRP A 127 0.01 -44.55 -28.30
C TRP A 127 1.47 -44.83 -27.98
N LEU A 128 2.12 -45.74 -28.70
CA LEU A 128 3.42 -46.32 -28.31
C LEU A 128 4.60 -45.87 -29.18
N SER A 129 4.41 -44.88 -30.07
CA SER A 129 5.53 -44.26 -30.78
C SER A 129 6.19 -43.20 -29.88
N PHE A 130 7.17 -43.63 -29.09
CA PHE A 130 8.23 -42.78 -28.53
C PHE A 130 9.45 -42.80 -29.46
#